data_AF-A0A397FMV7-F1
#
_entry.id   AF-A0A397FMV7-F1
#
_cell.length_a   1.000
_cell.length_b   1.000
_cell.length_c   1.000
_cell.angle_alpha   90.00
_cell.angle_beta   90.00
_cell.angle_gamma   90.00
#
_symmetry.space_group_name_H-M   'P 1'
#
loop_
_entity.id
_entity.type
_entity.pdbx_description
1 polymer ?
#
loop_
_entity_poly.entity_id
_entity_poly.type
_entity_poly.pdbx_seq_one_letter_code
_entity_poly.pdbx_strand_id
1 'polypeptide(L)'
;MEPVKLLRHDVAFKGMLVTNFDILFALIHTLTLDLYSDDADWAVINDLHNFHHVAASDRDAVRQTLSHTSIDMIMVASDTLFINHTLALLKEENQLHADRLRESVRRITALKLRLNLYEVPVPGKDVVDLVGDAASQRLAYKLASESIVLLQNVNSTLPIAVSSRIFLTG
;
A
#
# COMPACT_ATOMS: atom_id res chain seq x y z
N MET A 1 -27.67 -3.38 -44.45
CA MET A 1 -27.48 -3.35 -42.99
C MET A 1 -26.00 -3.16 -42.75
N GLU A 2 -25.61 -1.96 -42.32
CA GLU A 2 -24.23 -1.71 -41.90
C GLU A 2 -23.99 -2.32 -40.50
N PRO A 3 -22.79 -2.86 -40.23
CA PRO A 3 -22.45 -3.34 -38.90
C PRO A 3 -22.11 -2.18 -37.97
N VAL A 4 -22.81 -2.14 -36.84
CA VAL A 4 -22.60 -1.19 -35.74
C VAL A 4 -21.22 -1.42 -35.11
N LYS A 5 -20.34 -0.41 -35.20
CA LYS A 5 -19.07 -0.36 -34.46
C LYS A 5 -19.35 -0.24 -32.95
N LEU A 6 -18.99 -1.27 -32.19
CA LEU A 6 -19.04 -1.28 -30.73
C LEU A 6 -17.92 -0.40 -30.12
N LEU A 7 -18.26 0.85 -29.82
CA LEU A 7 -17.45 1.80 -29.02
C LEU A 7 -17.47 1.48 -27.52
N ARG A 8 -17.19 0.22 -27.11
CA ARG A 8 -17.31 -0.19 -25.69
C ARG A 8 -16.01 -0.49 -24.94
N HIS A 9 -14.86 -0.57 -25.61
CA HIS A 9 -13.60 -0.88 -24.90
C HIS A 9 -12.90 0.36 -24.32
N ASP A 10 -12.93 1.51 -25.00
CA ASP A 10 -12.13 2.67 -24.55
C ASP A 10 -12.73 3.46 -23.38
N VAL A 11 -14.04 3.40 -23.17
CA VAL A 11 -14.74 4.27 -22.19
C VAL A 11 -14.61 3.74 -20.76
N ALA A 12 -14.63 2.41 -20.57
CA ALA A 12 -14.49 1.79 -19.25
C ALA A 12 -13.07 1.93 -18.69
N PHE A 13 -12.05 1.78 -19.53
CA PHE A 13 -10.64 1.94 -19.17
C PHE A 13 -10.32 3.37 -18.71
N LYS A 14 -10.82 4.36 -19.45
CA LYS A 14 -10.62 5.76 -19.10
C LYS A 14 -11.30 6.10 -17.77
N GLY A 15 -12.46 5.50 -17.49
CA GLY A 15 -13.18 5.68 -16.23
C GLY A 15 -12.40 5.22 -15.00
N MET A 16 -11.77 4.04 -15.02
CA MET A 16 -11.06 3.48 -13.87
C MET A 16 -9.73 4.19 -13.54
N LEU A 17 -9.00 4.64 -14.57
CA LEU A 17 -7.82 5.50 -14.40
C LEU A 17 -8.18 6.87 -13.85
N VAL A 18 -9.28 7.46 -14.34
CA VAL A 18 -9.78 8.76 -13.87
C VAL A 18 -10.26 8.66 -12.42
N THR A 19 -10.94 7.58 -12.02
CA THR A 19 -11.42 7.43 -10.63
C THR A 19 -10.30 7.29 -9.60
N ASN A 20 -9.19 6.63 -9.94
CA ASN A 20 -8.06 6.50 -9.01
C ASN A 20 -7.25 7.80 -8.89
N PHE A 21 -7.12 8.58 -9.97
CA PHE A 21 -6.52 9.92 -9.91
C PHE A 21 -7.31 10.83 -8.97
N ASP A 22 -8.63 10.84 -9.05
CA ASP A 22 -9.46 11.71 -8.21
C ASP A 22 -9.34 11.35 -6.72
N ILE A 23 -9.24 10.07 -6.37
CA ILE A 23 -9.01 9.66 -4.97
C ILE A 23 -7.61 10.09 -4.52
N LEU A 24 -6.57 9.68 -5.25
CA LEU A 24 -5.19 9.85 -4.84
C LEU A 24 -4.73 11.32 -4.91
N PHE A 25 -5.14 12.04 -5.94
CA PHE A 25 -4.74 13.42 -6.12
C PHE A 25 -5.77 14.41 -5.57
N ALA A 26 -7.06 14.24 -5.86
CA ALA A 26 -8.06 15.25 -5.50
C ALA A 26 -8.56 15.10 -4.05
N LEU A 27 -8.61 13.90 -3.47
CA LEU A 27 -9.04 13.73 -2.07
C LEU A 27 -7.86 13.78 -1.09
N ILE A 28 -6.81 12.98 -1.30
CA ILE A 28 -5.71 12.86 -0.33
C ILE A 28 -4.93 14.18 -0.17
N HIS A 29 -4.54 14.83 -1.26
CA HIS A 29 -3.78 16.08 -1.17
C HIS A 29 -4.64 17.27 -0.71
N THR A 30 -5.95 17.30 -1.04
CA THR A 30 -6.86 18.34 -0.53
C THR A 30 -7.06 18.24 0.99
N LEU A 31 -6.89 17.06 1.58
CA LEU A 31 -6.99 16.82 3.02
C LEU A 31 -5.68 17.14 3.79
N THR A 32 -4.75 17.89 3.20
CA THR A 32 -3.47 18.32 3.82
C THR A 32 -2.52 17.19 4.23
N LEU A 33 -2.65 16.02 3.59
CA LEU A 33 -1.73 14.89 3.77
C LEU A 33 -0.43 15.01 2.94
N ASP A 34 -0.18 16.17 2.33
CA ASP A 34 0.99 16.52 1.50
C ASP A 34 2.37 16.33 2.19
N LEU A 35 2.36 16.01 3.48
CA LEU A 35 3.54 15.77 4.27
C LEU A 35 4.07 14.32 4.14
N TYR A 36 3.32 13.39 3.55
CA TYR A 36 3.69 11.98 3.46
C TYR A 36 3.87 11.53 2.01
N SER A 37 4.73 10.53 1.79
CA SER A 37 4.82 9.85 0.49
C SER A 37 3.65 8.89 0.34
N ASP A 38 3.09 8.81 -0.87
CA ASP A 38 2.11 7.79 -1.19
C ASP A 38 2.83 6.52 -1.64
N ASP A 39 2.62 5.42 -0.92
CA ASP A 39 3.27 4.15 -1.22
C ASP A 39 2.25 3.19 -1.84
N ALA A 40 2.65 2.48 -2.90
CA ALA A 40 1.84 1.39 -3.44
C ALA A 40 2.01 0.11 -2.61
N ASP A 41 0.93 -0.64 -2.44
CA ASP A 41 0.98 -2.00 -1.89
C ASP A 41 1.74 -2.94 -2.84
N TRP A 42 2.03 -4.15 -2.36
CA TRP A 42 2.85 -5.12 -3.06
C TRP A 42 2.34 -5.43 -4.48
N ALA A 43 3.23 -5.30 -5.47
CA ALA A 43 3.00 -5.65 -6.89
C ALA A 43 1.84 -4.94 -7.61
N VAL A 44 1.21 -3.92 -6.99
CA VAL A 44 0.03 -3.24 -7.53
C VAL A 44 0.23 -2.71 -8.96
N ILE A 45 1.43 -2.23 -9.30
CA ILE A 45 1.72 -1.74 -10.66
C ILE A 45 1.75 -2.88 -11.67
N ASN A 46 2.37 -4.01 -11.34
CA ASN A 46 2.40 -5.19 -12.21
C ASN A 46 0.98 -5.71 -12.44
N ASP A 47 0.13 -5.67 -11.41
CA ASP A 47 -1.25 -6.14 -11.48
C ASP A 47 -2.13 -5.26 -12.39
N LEU A 48 -1.77 -4.00 -12.64
CA LEU A 48 -2.46 -3.18 -13.65
C LEU A 48 -2.46 -3.86 -15.03
N HIS A 49 -1.37 -4.56 -15.38
CA HIS A 49 -1.27 -5.30 -16.63
C HIS A 49 -1.68 -6.77 -16.45
N ASN A 50 -1.14 -7.46 -15.44
CA ASN A 50 -1.22 -8.91 -15.32
C ASN A 50 -2.56 -9.43 -14.80
N PHE A 51 -3.27 -8.64 -13.98
CA PHE A 51 -4.49 -9.08 -13.29
C PHE A 51 -5.71 -8.25 -13.65
N HIS A 52 -5.61 -6.92 -13.54
CA HIS A 52 -6.71 -6.00 -13.81
C HIS A 52 -6.88 -5.71 -15.31
N HIS A 53 -5.84 -5.98 -16.10
CA HIS A 53 -5.82 -5.75 -17.55
C HIS A 53 -6.20 -4.31 -17.93
N VAL A 54 -5.81 -3.32 -17.11
CA VAL A 54 -6.05 -1.87 -17.32
C VAL A 54 -4.88 -1.16 -18.00
N ALA A 55 -3.71 -1.80 -17.98
CA ALA A 55 -2.54 -1.39 -18.73
C ALA A 55 -2.25 -2.37 -19.87
N ALA A 56 -1.88 -1.85 -21.03
CA ALA A 56 -1.61 -2.67 -22.21
C ALA A 56 -0.27 -3.44 -22.12
N SER A 57 0.59 -3.06 -21.18
CA SER A 57 1.88 -3.69 -20.88
C SER A 57 2.39 -3.21 -19.52
N ASP A 58 3.40 -3.85 -18.96
CA ASP A 58 4.07 -3.38 -17.73
C ASP A 58 4.61 -1.96 -17.91
N ARG A 59 5.16 -1.64 -19.10
CA ARG A 59 5.60 -0.27 -19.42
C ARG A 59 4.45 0.74 -19.37
N ASP A 60 3.30 0.37 -19.90
CA ASP A 60 2.12 1.21 -19.87
C ASP A 60 1.58 1.39 -18.44
N ALA A 61 1.66 0.34 -17.61
CA ALA A 61 1.33 0.42 -16.19
C ALA A 61 2.21 1.44 -15.47
N VAL A 62 3.53 1.38 -15.67
CA VAL A 62 4.49 2.34 -15.12
C VAL A 62 4.17 3.78 -15.56
N ARG A 63 3.89 3.98 -16.84
CA ARG A 63 3.54 5.29 -17.40
C ARG A 63 2.24 5.83 -16.78
N GLN A 64 1.20 5.00 -16.72
CA GLN A 64 -0.07 5.37 -16.13
C GLN A 64 0.07 5.74 -14.65
N THR A 65 0.81 4.95 -13.87
CA THR A 65 1.07 5.25 -12.45
C THR A 65 1.75 6.60 -12.30
N LEU A 66 2.87 6.84 -13.00
CA LEU A 66 3.62 8.08 -12.85
C LEU A 66 2.86 9.31 -13.34
N SER A 67 2.07 9.17 -14.41
CA SER A 67 1.35 10.31 -15.01
C SER A 67 0.00 10.60 -14.36
N HIS A 68 -0.67 9.59 -13.80
CA HIS A 68 -2.06 9.70 -13.33
C HIS A 68 -2.23 9.33 -11.85
N THR A 69 -1.15 9.24 -11.07
CA THR A 69 -1.27 8.99 -9.63
C THR A 69 -0.23 9.79 -8.84
N SER A 70 -0.49 9.95 -7.54
CA SER A 70 0.42 10.56 -6.59
C SER A 70 1.41 9.56 -5.96
N ILE A 71 1.37 8.28 -6.34
CA ILE A 71 2.27 7.23 -5.83
C ILE A 71 3.73 7.64 -6.02
N ASP A 72 4.47 7.70 -4.93
CA ASP A 72 5.86 8.16 -4.84
C ASP A 72 6.85 7.01 -4.63
N MET A 73 6.43 5.93 -3.97
CA MET A 73 7.24 4.71 -3.77
C MET A 73 6.46 3.47 -4.15
N ILE A 74 7.19 2.47 -4.66
CA ILE A 74 6.60 1.24 -5.18
C ILE A 74 7.18 0.06 -4.45
N MET A 75 6.29 -0.81 -4.01
CA MET A 75 6.63 -2.01 -3.27
C MET A 75 6.72 -3.21 -4.22
N VAL A 76 7.91 -3.41 -4.78
CA VAL A 76 8.28 -4.61 -5.55
C VAL A 76 9.66 -5.05 -5.10
N ALA A 77 9.81 -6.31 -4.68
CA ALA A 77 11.12 -6.88 -4.35
C ALA A 77 11.59 -7.98 -5.33
N SER A 78 10.79 -8.29 -6.35
CA SER A 78 11.05 -9.38 -7.29
C SER A 78 11.86 -8.96 -8.53
N ASP A 79 11.84 -7.69 -8.92
CA ASP A 79 12.44 -7.23 -10.17
C ASP A 79 12.76 -5.74 -10.19
N THR A 80 13.34 -5.28 -11.30
CA THR A 80 13.68 -3.88 -11.58
C THR A 80 12.88 -3.28 -12.74
N LEU A 81 11.75 -3.91 -13.11
CA LEU A 81 10.94 -3.51 -14.27
C LEU A 81 10.51 -2.06 -14.16
N PHE A 82 10.07 -1.65 -12.97
CA PHE A 82 9.66 -0.27 -12.72
C PHE A 82 10.78 0.72 -13.08
N ILE A 83 11.98 0.52 -12.51
CA ILE A 83 13.15 1.37 -12.73
C ILE A 83 13.50 1.44 -14.22
N ASN A 84 13.57 0.27 -14.88
CA ASN A 84 13.95 0.19 -16.29
C ASN A 84 12.95 0.90 -17.20
N HIS A 85 11.64 0.71 -16.96
CA HIS A 85 10.60 1.38 -17.72
C HIS A 85 10.54 2.88 -17.44
N THR A 86 10.70 3.33 -16.19
CA THR A 86 10.79 4.75 -15.85
C THR A 86 11.96 5.42 -16.57
N LEU A 87 13.16 4.81 -16.54
CA LEU A 87 14.34 5.35 -17.23
C LEU A 87 14.15 5.39 -18.75
N ALA A 88 13.47 4.41 -19.33
CA ALA A 88 13.13 4.43 -20.76
C ALA A 88 12.14 5.55 -21.08
N LEU A 89 11.09 5.72 -20.28
CA LEU A 89 10.08 6.77 -20.44
C LEU A 89 10.67 8.18 -20.29
N LEU A 90 11.66 8.38 -19.41
CA LEU A 90 12.35 9.69 -19.26
C LEU A 90 13.15 10.10 -20.49
N LYS A 91 13.61 9.16 -21.31
CA LYS A 91 14.40 9.45 -22.52
C LYS A 91 13.52 9.81 -23.71
N GLU A 92 12.24 9.50 -23.65
CA GLU A 92 11.28 9.74 -24.72
C GLU A 92 10.56 11.07 -24.50
N GLU A 93 10.56 11.92 -25.53
CA GLU A 93 9.90 13.23 -25.44
C GLU A 93 8.40 13.07 -25.12
N ASN A 94 7.92 13.89 -24.19
CA ASN A 94 6.52 13.97 -23.77
C ASN A 94 5.92 12.71 -23.10
N GLN A 95 6.72 11.72 -22.75
CA GLN A 95 6.22 10.50 -22.09
C GLN A 95 6.20 10.58 -20.56
N LEU A 96 7.14 11.34 -19.96
CA LEU A 96 7.19 11.54 -18.51
C LEU A 96 7.88 12.87 -18.15
N HIS A 97 7.25 13.66 -17.29
CA HIS A 97 7.85 14.90 -16.79
C HIS A 97 8.81 14.60 -15.63
N ALA A 98 10.08 14.99 -15.76
CA ALA A 98 11.08 14.82 -14.70
C ALA A 98 10.67 15.47 -13.37
N ASP A 99 9.84 16.53 -13.41
CA ASP A 99 9.28 17.19 -12.23
C ASP A 99 8.45 16.25 -11.35
N ARG A 100 7.73 15.30 -11.95
CA ARG A 100 6.95 14.31 -11.20
C ARG A 100 7.82 13.45 -10.30
N LEU A 101 8.98 13.02 -10.81
CA LEU A 101 9.95 12.25 -10.05
C LEU A 101 10.68 13.12 -9.03
N ARG A 102 11.00 14.38 -9.37
CA ARG A 102 11.58 15.33 -8.41
C ARG A 102 10.67 15.53 -7.20
N GLU A 103 9.36 15.60 -7.41
CA GLU A 103 8.38 15.71 -6.33
C GLU A 103 8.36 14.47 -5.43
N SER A 104 8.35 13.25 -6.00
CA SER A 104 8.46 12.00 -5.22
C SER A 104 9.74 11.96 -4.40
N VAL A 105 10.89 12.27 -5.02
CA VAL A 105 12.19 12.28 -4.35
C VAL A 105 12.22 13.30 -3.22
N ARG A 106 11.60 14.48 -3.41
CA ARG A 106 11.47 15.51 -2.38
C ARG A 106 10.70 15.00 -1.16
N ARG A 107 9.54 14.34 -1.37
CA ARG A 107 8.70 13.80 -0.30
C ARG A 107 9.39 12.66 0.46
N ILE A 108 9.99 11.71 -0.26
CA ILE A 108 10.75 10.60 0.34
C ILE A 108 11.94 11.14 1.15
N THR A 109 12.68 12.11 0.60
CA THR A 109 13.83 12.71 1.28
C THR A 109 13.39 13.49 2.52
N ALA A 110 12.29 14.25 2.43
CA ALA A 110 11.72 14.95 3.57
C ALA A 110 11.29 13.99 4.68
N LEU A 111 10.68 12.84 4.34
CA LEU A 111 10.33 11.80 5.31
C LEU A 111 11.59 11.23 5.99
N LYS A 112 12.63 10.89 5.23
CA LYS A 112 13.92 10.41 5.78
C LYS A 112 14.56 11.42 6.74
N LEU A 113 14.50 12.70 6.42
CA LEU A 113 15.00 13.78 7.28
C LEU A 113 14.18 13.87 8.58
N ARG A 114 12.84 13.80 8.51
CA ARG A 114 11.98 13.81 9.71
C ARG A 114 12.20 12.62 10.62
N LEU A 115 12.47 11.46 10.04
CA LEU A 115 12.83 10.25 10.79
C LEU A 115 14.28 10.25 11.29
N ASN A 116 15.03 11.33 11.04
CA ASN A 116 16.43 11.49 11.41
C ASN A 116 17.36 10.38 10.88
N LEU A 117 17.01 9.78 9.73
CA LEU A 117 17.72 8.60 9.21
C LEU A 117 19.11 8.93 8.63
N TYR A 118 19.43 10.20 8.43
CA TYR A 118 20.76 10.62 8.00
C TYR A 118 21.77 10.57 9.16
N GLU A 119 21.33 10.94 10.37
CA GLU A 119 22.18 10.92 11.57
C GLU A 119 22.10 9.57 12.29
N VAL A 120 20.91 8.98 12.36
CA VAL A 120 20.64 7.68 13.00
C VAL A 120 20.09 6.71 11.95
N PRO A 121 20.95 6.06 11.16
CA PRO A 121 20.50 5.24 10.02
C PRO A 121 19.82 3.94 10.41
N VAL A 122 19.98 3.48 11.65
CA VAL A 122 19.34 2.27 12.18
C VAL A 122 18.72 2.57 13.55
N PRO A 123 17.61 3.33 13.60
CA PRO A 123 16.91 3.59 14.85
C PRO A 123 16.48 2.28 15.51
N GLY A 124 16.62 2.20 16.83
CA GLY A 124 16.17 1.06 17.62
C GLY A 124 17.18 -0.08 17.76
N LYS A 125 18.39 0.04 17.18
CA LYS A 125 19.48 -0.95 17.34
C LYS A 125 19.85 -1.19 18.81
N ASP A 126 19.73 -0.16 19.64
CA ASP A 126 20.05 -0.15 21.08
C ASP A 126 18.97 -0.73 21.98
N VAL A 127 17.76 -0.98 21.44
CA VAL A 127 16.60 -1.49 22.21
C VAL A 127 16.11 -2.85 21.69
N VAL A 128 16.94 -3.59 20.95
CA VAL A 128 16.60 -4.92 20.42
C VAL A 128 16.19 -5.88 21.54
N ASP A 129 16.80 -5.76 22.73
CA ASP A 129 16.46 -6.58 23.90
C ASP A 129 15.04 -6.32 24.44
N LEU A 130 14.40 -5.22 24.05
CA LEU A 130 12.99 -4.95 24.40
C LEU A 130 12.00 -5.73 23.52
N VAL A 131 12.46 -6.30 22.39
CA VAL A 131 11.59 -7.07 21.50
C VAL A 131 11.08 -8.32 22.23
N GLY A 132 9.77 -8.36 22.43
CA GLY A 132 9.13 -9.46 23.15
C GLY A 132 9.36 -9.41 24.67
N ASP A 133 9.68 -8.25 25.25
CA ASP A 133 9.84 -8.11 26.69
C ASP A 133 8.56 -8.46 27.48
N ALA A 134 8.72 -8.68 28.79
CA ALA A 134 7.60 -9.09 29.65
C ALA A 134 6.52 -8.00 29.77
N ALA A 135 6.86 -6.72 29.58
CA ALA A 135 5.88 -5.64 29.65
C ALA A 135 4.97 -5.64 28.41
N SER A 136 5.57 -5.77 27.23
CA SER A 136 4.90 -5.91 25.94
C SER A 136 4.02 -7.16 25.92
N GLN A 137 4.50 -8.30 26.42
CA GLN A 137 3.69 -9.52 26.53
C GLN A 137 2.48 -9.34 27.45
N ARG A 138 2.65 -8.69 28.62
CA ARG A 138 1.52 -8.40 29.52
C ARG A 138 0.48 -7.48 28.87
N LEU A 139 0.93 -6.47 28.11
CA LEU A 139 0.04 -5.60 27.37
C LEU A 139 -0.71 -6.36 26.26
N ALA A 140 -0.01 -7.20 25.50
CA ALA A 140 -0.62 -8.05 24.47
C ALA A 140 -1.67 -9.01 25.07
N TYR A 141 -1.37 -9.62 26.22
CA TYR A 141 -2.33 -10.46 26.94
C TYR A 141 -3.58 -9.68 27.37
N LYS A 142 -3.40 -8.47 27.91
CA LYS A 142 -4.52 -7.60 28.28
C LYS A 142 -5.38 -7.26 27.07
N LEU A 143 -4.77 -6.82 25.96
CA LEU A 143 -5.48 -6.50 24.72
C LEU A 143 -6.25 -7.71 24.18
N ALA A 144 -5.63 -8.89 24.16
CA ALA A 144 -6.29 -10.12 23.74
C ALA A 144 -7.49 -10.45 24.64
N SER A 145 -7.32 -10.34 25.96
CA SER A 145 -8.37 -10.59 26.95
C SER A 145 -9.56 -9.63 26.80
N GLU A 146 -9.29 -8.37 26.47
CA GLU A 146 -10.31 -7.33 26.22
C GLU A 146 -10.95 -7.42 24.83
N SER A 147 -10.32 -8.13 23.88
CA SER A 147 -10.80 -8.28 22.50
C SER A 147 -11.66 -9.53 22.29
N ILE A 148 -11.64 -10.51 23.20
CA ILE A 148 -12.44 -11.73 23.08
C ILE A 148 -13.91 -11.42 23.29
N VAL A 149 -14.75 -11.81 22.34
CA VAL A 149 -16.20 -11.60 22.38
C VAL A 149 -16.92 -12.89 22.77
N LEU A 150 -17.69 -12.82 23.85
CA LEU A 150 -18.61 -13.90 24.25
C LEU A 150 -19.91 -13.80 23.45
N LEU A 151 -20.03 -14.58 22.36
CA LEU A 151 -21.21 -14.54 21.48
C LEU A 151 -22.45 -15.19 22.12
N GLN A 152 -22.26 -16.26 22.89
CA GLN A 152 -23.35 -16.99 23.54
C GLN A 152 -22.87 -17.63 24.84
N ASN A 153 -23.71 -17.62 25.87
CA ASN A 153 -23.46 -18.33 27.13
C ASN A 153 -24.77 -18.95 27.65
N VAL A 154 -25.16 -20.08 27.08
CA VAL A 154 -26.37 -20.81 27.51
C VAL A 154 -26.11 -21.48 28.86
N ASN A 155 -27.10 -21.40 29.75
CA ASN A 155 -27.07 -22.02 31.08
C ASN A 155 -25.88 -21.58 31.97
N SER A 156 -25.30 -20.41 31.71
CA SER A 156 -24.10 -19.92 32.42
C SER A 156 -22.96 -20.95 32.46
N THR A 157 -22.75 -21.65 31.33
CA THR A 157 -21.71 -22.67 31.19
C THR A 157 -20.30 -22.10 31.41
N LEU A 158 -20.10 -20.83 31.03
CA LEU A 158 -18.90 -20.07 31.34
C LEU A 158 -19.14 -19.10 32.51
N PRO A 159 -18.15 -18.87 33.40
CA PRO A 159 -16.79 -19.43 33.38
C PRO A 159 -16.73 -20.90 33.82
N ILE A 160 -15.80 -21.67 33.25
CA ILE A 160 -15.58 -23.07 33.61
C ILE A 160 -14.91 -23.13 35.00
N ALA A 161 -15.34 -24.06 35.84
CA ALA A 161 -14.71 -24.27 37.14
C ALA A 161 -13.28 -24.79 36.98
N VAL A 162 -12.36 -24.31 37.83
CA VAL A 162 -10.92 -24.67 37.78
C VAL A 162 -10.69 -26.18 37.98
N SER A 163 -11.59 -26.87 38.66
CA SER A 163 -11.52 -28.32 38.91
C SER A 163 -12.06 -29.19 37.76
N SER A 164 -12.63 -28.59 36.71
CA SER A 164 -13.22 -29.33 35.60
C SER A 164 -12.15 -30.07 34.79
N ARG A 165 -12.48 -31.27 34.32
CA ARG A 165 -11.69 -31.98 33.30
C ARG A 165 -12.12 -31.50 31.93
N ILE A 166 -11.19 -30.92 31.19
CA ILE A 166 -11.46 -30.35 29.86
C ILE A 166 -10.89 -31.31 28.81
N PHE A 167 -11.71 -31.71 27.85
CA PHE A 167 -11.23 -32.31 26.61
C PHE A 167 -11.04 -31.19 25.58
N LEU A 168 -9.78 -30.88 25.25
CA LEU A 168 -9.45 -29.89 24.23
C LEU A 168 -9.42 -30.57 22.87
N THR A 169 -10.23 -30.09 21.94
CA THR A 169 -10.34 -30.60 20.57
C THR A 169 -10.39 -29.44 19.59
N GLY A 170 -10.05 -29.71 18.33
CA GLY A 170 -10.11 -28.80 17.18
C GLY A 170 -10.16 -29.62 15.89
#